data_AF-A0A7X6VT68-F1
#
_entry.id   AF-A0A7X6VT68-F1
#
_cell.length_a   1.000
_cell.length_b   1.000
_cell.length_c   1.000
_cell.angle_alpha   90.00
_cell.angle_beta   90.00
_cell.angle_gamma   90.00
#
_symmetry.space_group_name_H-M   'P 1'
#
loop_
_entity.id
_entity.type
_entity.pdbx_description
1 polymer ?
#
loop_
_entity_poly.entity_id
_entity_poly.type
_entity_poly.pdbx_seq_one_letter_code
_entity_poly.pdbx_strand_id
1 'polypeptide(L)'
;VYAYERVGLKGGASSVYFVDSRGKVYNNSTDLLVDFFKKSGNKEQFDDGKYLDIDMYYVEMKSINDPEVITWYAHIVNDVGYTDIDATLEAVVKTYVENDPLLSLLGKDVAYAEKATGQKAEEIIIPDVDGIEDIVGKEINYNGARISFMDGNTATSIFYPAGQELLGVKIGDTFEEIIDVLGIPLTSGPDPYFDDVWTMYYDFFGIIDVEFYAQDQHGNTVSALVKAS
;
A
#
# COMPACT_ATOMS: atom_id res chain seq x y z
N VAL A 1 22.74 -5.29 24.83
CA VAL A 1 23.00 -4.19 23.86
C VAL A 1 23.53 -3.02 24.65
N TYR A 2 24.55 -2.34 24.16
CA TYR A 2 24.99 -1.06 24.70
C TYR A 2 24.72 0.04 23.68
N ALA A 3 24.13 1.16 24.13
CA ALA A 3 23.94 2.36 23.32
C ALA A 3 24.97 3.41 23.76
N TYR A 4 25.65 4.05 22.80
CA TYR A 4 26.64 5.08 23.06
C TYR A 4 26.42 6.28 22.15
N GLU A 5 26.36 7.46 22.73
CA GLU A 5 26.34 8.71 21.97
C GLU A 5 27.76 9.12 21.58
N ARG A 6 28.01 9.29 20.29
CA ARG A 6 29.23 9.93 19.79
C ARG A 6 28.97 11.41 19.61
N VAL A 7 29.56 12.22 20.47
CA VAL A 7 29.57 13.68 20.32
C VAL A 7 30.82 14.09 19.55
N GLY A 8 30.65 14.74 18.39
CA GLY A 8 31.77 15.24 17.61
C GLY A 8 32.49 16.37 18.34
N LEU A 9 33.82 16.28 18.47
CA LEU A 9 34.69 17.25 19.16
C LEU A 9 34.61 18.71 18.63
N LYS A 10 33.87 18.98 17.55
CA LYS A 10 33.74 20.29 16.88
C LYS A 10 32.29 20.64 16.51
N GLY A 11 31.31 20.29 17.35
CA GLY A 11 29.93 20.78 17.21
C GLY A 11 29.11 20.13 16.09
N GLY A 12 29.46 18.91 15.68
CA GLY A 12 28.59 18.09 14.82
C GLY A 12 27.40 17.52 15.60
N ALA A 13 26.29 17.24 14.90
CA ALA A 13 25.15 16.53 15.48
C ALA A 13 25.62 15.24 16.16
N SER A 14 25.08 14.96 17.35
CA SER A 14 25.39 13.71 18.03
C SER A 14 24.74 12.53 17.29
N SER A 15 25.37 11.37 17.37
CA SER A 15 24.84 10.14 16.77
C SER A 15 24.92 9.02 17.79
N VAL A 16 23.82 8.28 17.95
CA VAL A 16 23.76 7.12 18.86
C VAL A 16 24.14 5.87 18.07
N TYR A 17 25.10 5.12 18.60
CA TYR A 17 25.52 3.82 18.08
C TYR A 17 25.08 2.72 19.03
N PHE A 18 24.74 1.56 18.46
CA PHE A 18 24.34 0.40 19.25
C PHE A 18 25.32 -0.74 19.04
N VAL A 19 25.64 -1.46 20.12
CA VAL A 19 26.57 -2.60 20.08
C VAL A 19 25.88 -3.83 20.67
N ASP A 20 25.82 -4.92 19.91
CA ASP A 20 25.28 -6.19 20.40
C ASP A 20 26.25 -6.91 21.36
N SER A 21 25.80 -7.99 22.00
CA SER A 21 26.62 -8.76 22.94
C SER A 21 27.84 -9.45 22.30
N ARG A 22 27.93 -9.48 20.96
CA ARG A 22 29.04 -10.04 20.19
C ARG A 22 29.96 -8.96 19.64
N GLY A 23 29.71 -7.69 19.94
CA GLY A 23 30.52 -6.56 19.50
C GLY A 23 30.20 -6.06 18.09
N LYS A 24 29.09 -6.48 17.45
CA LYS A 24 28.65 -5.91 16.18
C LYS A 24 28.06 -4.51 16.44
N VAL A 25 28.54 -3.52 15.69
CA VAL A 25 28.14 -2.11 15.79
C VAL A 25 27.06 -1.80 14.75
N TYR A 26 26.03 -1.06 15.17
CA TYR A 26 24.93 -0.57 14.37
C TYR A 26 24.88 0.96 14.44
N ASN A 27 24.61 1.60 13.30
CA ASN A 27 24.57 3.06 13.18
C ASN A 27 23.18 3.65 13.47
N ASN A 28 22.16 2.81 13.61
CA ASN A 28 20.81 3.17 14.02
C ASN A 28 20.17 2.00 14.78
N SER A 29 19.10 2.27 15.53
CA SER A 29 18.38 1.25 16.31
C SER A 29 17.61 0.27 15.42
N THR A 30 17.07 0.73 14.30
CA THR A 30 16.25 -0.08 13.38
C THR A 30 17.01 -1.29 12.86
N ASP A 31 18.24 -1.12 12.37
CA ASP A 31 19.10 -2.20 11.87
C ASP A 31 19.42 -3.23 12.96
N LEU A 32 19.63 -2.76 14.20
CA LEU A 32 19.83 -3.64 15.35
C LEU A 32 18.57 -4.45 15.64
N LEU A 33 17.41 -3.80 15.68
CA LEU A 33 16.14 -4.43 16.03
C LEU A 33 15.71 -5.44 14.95
N VAL A 34 15.93 -5.13 13.68
CA VAL A 34 15.72 -6.06 12.56
C VAL A 34 16.67 -7.26 12.64
N ASP A 35 17.96 -7.04 12.93
CA ASP A 35 18.92 -8.14 13.10
C ASP A 35 18.57 -9.03 14.30
N PHE A 36 18.09 -8.44 15.40
CA PHE A 36 17.57 -9.15 16.56
C PHE A 36 16.32 -9.97 16.19
N PHE A 37 15.34 -9.37 15.52
CA PHE A 37 14.13 -10.03 15.04
C PHE A 37 14.44 -11.25 14.17
N LYS A 38 15.33 -11.09 13.18
CA LYS A 38 15.77 -12.17 12.29
C LYS A 38 16.42 -13.35 13.01
N LYS A 39 17.05 -13.10 14.15
CA LYS A 39 17.72 -14.12 14.97
C LYS A 39 16.82 -14.71 16.04
N SER A 40 15.63 -14.13 16.27
CA SER A 40 14.69 -14.66 17.24
C SER A 40 14.08 -15.97 16.73
N GLY A 41 14.08 -17.00 17.59
CA GLY A 41 13.42 -18.28 17.29
C GLY A 41 11.89 -18.23 17.42
N ASN A 42 11.35 -17.19 18.05
CA ASN A 42 9.90 -16.98 18.19
C ASN A 42 9.56 -15.57 17.69
N LYS A 43 9.02 -15.47 16.47
CA LYS A 43 8.60 -14.19 15.88
C LYS A 43 7.21 -13.75 16.36
N GLU A 44 6.34 -14.68 16.77
CA GLU A 44 4.97 -14.39 17.23
C GLU A 44 4.93 -13.47 18.45
N GLN A 45 5.98 -13.45 19.28
CA GLN A 45 6.06 -12.53 20.43
C GLN A 45 6.14 -11.04 20.02
N PHE A 46 6.40 -10.76 18.74
CA PHE A 46 6.49 -9.42 18.16
C PHE A 46 5.33 -9.13 17.22
N ASP A 47 4.29 -9.97 17.19
CA ASP A 47 3.13 -9.78 16.31
C ASP A 47 2.48 -8.40 16.57
N ASP A 48 2.35 -7.61 15.51
CA ASP A 48 1.69 -6.29 15.48
C ASP A 48 0.42 -6.34 14.60
N GLY A 49 -0.03 -7.55 14.25
CA GLY A 49 -1.17 -7.78 13.39
C GLY A 49 -0.81 -7.89 11.92
N LYS A 50 -1.82 -7.66 11.08
CA LYS A 50 -1.70 -7.75 9.62
C LYS A 50 -2.43 -6.59 8.97
N TYR A 51 -1.94 -6.21 7.80
CA TYR A 51 -2.64 -5.30 6.90
C TYR A 51 -2.53 -5.83 5.47
N LEU A 52 -3.65 -5.89 4.73
CA LEU A 52 -3.72 -6.49 3.39
C LEU A 52 -3.08 -7.90 3.32
N ASP A 53 -3.38 -8.73 4.32
CA ASP A 53 -2.82 -10.09 4.53
C ASP A 53 -1.30 -10.18 4.67
N ILE A 54 -0.61 -9.06 4.88
CA ILE A 54 0.83 -9.01 5.13
C ILE A 54 1.08 -8.85 6.62
N ASP A 55 1.89 -9.76 7.19
CA ASP A 55 2.26 -9.75 8.60
C ASP A 55 3.13 -8.52 8.95
N MET A 56 2.79 -7.89 10.06
CA MET A 56 3.51 -6.76 10.64
C MET A 56 4.04 -7.16 12.02
N TYR A 57 5.24 -6.68 12.35
CA TYR A 57 5.84 -6.96 13.66
C TYR A 57 6.34 -5.68 14.33
N TYR A 58 6.26 -5.61 15.65
CA TYR A 58 6.77 -4.50 16.45
C TYR A 58 7.83 -5.00 17.43
N VAL A 59 9.03 -4.46 17.32
CA VAL A 59 10.13 -4.77 18.22
C VAL A 59 10.56 -3.51 18.95
N GLU A 60 10.61 -3.61 20.27
CA GLU A 60 10.95 -2.49 21.16
C GLU A 60 12.13 -2.84 22.07
N MET A 61 12.99 -1.86 22.32
CA MET A 61 13.99 -1.91 23.38
C MET A 61 13.91 -0.66 24.25
N LYS A 62 14.07 -0.84 25.57
CA LYS A 62 14.10 0.24 26.55
C LYS A 62 15.47 0.32 27.21
N SER A 63 15.92 1.54 27.50
CA SER A 63 17.07 1.73 28.37
C SER A 63 16.76 1.29 29.80
N ILE A 64 17.78 0.82 30.52
CA ILE A 64 17.67 0.31 31.89
C ILE A 64 18.49 1.10 32.91
N ASN A 65 19.40 1.97 32.45
CA ASN A 65 20.34 2.71 33.28
C ASN A 65 20.32 4.23 33.01
N ASP A 66 19.35 4.72 32.24
CA ASP A 66 19.16 6.15 32.00
C ASP A 66 18.19 6.76 33.02
N PRO A 67 18.41 8.02 33.44
CA PRO A 67 17.50 8.73 34.34
C PRO A 67 16.08 8.88 33.77
N GLU A 68 15.98 8.97 32.44
CA GLU A 68 14.73 8.94 31.68
C GLU A 68 14.74 7.69 30.80
N VAL A 69 13.67 6.90 30.83
CA VAL A 69 13.59 5.68 30.02
C VAL A 69 13.51 6.07 28.54
N ILE A 70 14.56 5.73 27.80
CA ILE A 70 14.62 5.91 26.36
C ILE A 70 14.11 4.64 25.70
N THR A 71 13.14 4.79 24.79
CA THR A 71 12.59 3.69 24.00
C THR A 71 13.05 3.83 22.56
N TRP A 72 13.50 2.72 21.99
CA TRP A 72 13.72 2.59 20.55
C TRP A 72 12.86 1.45 20.04
N TYR A 73 12.25 1.64 18.88
CA TYR A 73 11.39 0.64 18.28
C TYR A 73 11.60 0.56 16.78
N ALA A 74 11.11 -0.53 16.19
CA ALA A 74 11.01 -0.70 14.77
C ALA A 74 9.73 -1.50 14.47
N HIS A 75 8.96 -1.02 13.52
CA HIS A 75 7.96 -1.84 12.84
C HIS A 75 8.66 -2.63 11.74
N ILE A 76 8.32 -3.89 11.53
CA ILE A 76 9.01 -4.78 10.61
C ILE A 76 8.00 -5.43 9.68
N VAL A 77 8.24 -5.29 8.38
CA VAL A 77 7.47 -5.93 7.29
C VAL A 77 8.47 -6.54 6.34
N ASN A 78 8.25 -7.80 5.95
CA ASN A 78 9.16 -8.54 5.06
C ASN A 78 10.63 -8.43 5.45
N ASP A 79 10.92 -8.55 6.75
CA ASP A 79 12.29 -8.50 7.28
C ASP A 79 13.02 -7.14 7.06
N VAL A 80 12.28 -6.07 6.76
CA VAL A 80 12.74 -4.67 6.66
C VAL A 80 12.12 -3.86 7.80
N GLY A 81 12.91 -2.99 8.44
CA GLY A 81 12.47 -2.19 9.58
C GLY A 81 12.18 -0.73 9.24
N TYR A 82 11.17 -0.18 9.88
CA TYR A 82 10.65 1.18 9.70
C TYR A 82 10.51 1.87 11.06
N THR A 83 10.68 3.18 11.07
CA THR A 83 10.70 4.00 12.30
C THR A 83 9.32 4.55 12.71
N ASP A 84 8.33 4.37 11.86
CA ASP A 84 6.97 4.88 12.04
C ASP A 84 5.98 3.98 11.29
N ILE A 85 4.73 4.05 11.71
CA ILE A 85 3.66 3.20 11.18
C ILE A 85 3.28 3.56 9.75
N ASP A 86 3.36 4.84 9.35
CA ASP A 86 2.98 5.28 8.01
C ASP A 86 3.92 4.69 6.94
N ALA A 87 5.24 4.78 7.15
CA ALA A 87 6.23 4.15 6.27
C ALA A 87 6.11 2.61 6.24
N THR A 88 5.60 2.02 7.33
CA THR A 88 5.34 0.58 7.41
C THR A 88 4.14 0.20 6.54
N LEU A 89 3.03 0.95 6.65
CA LEU A 89 1.83 0.73 5.85
C LEU A 89 2.09 1.00 4.36
N GLU A 90 2.87 2.03 4.03
CA GLU A 90 3.34 2.28 2.65
C GLU A 90 4.08 1.05 2.10
N ALA A 91 4.98 0.46 2.87
CA ALA A 91 5.72 -0.73 2.45
C ALA A 91 4.83 -1.97 2.29
N VAL A 92 3.81 -2.12 3.14
CA VAL A 92 2.79 -3.17 3.02
C VAL A 92 2.02 -3.01 1.70
N VAL A 93 1.47 -1.82 1.44
CA VAL A 93 0.75 -1.51 0.20
C VAL A 93 1.63 -1.77 -1.01
N LYS A 94 2.87 -1.28 -1.00
CA LYS A 94 3.81 -1.49 -2.10
C LYS A 94 4.05 -2.97 -2.37
N THR A 95 4.30 -3.74 -1.31
CA THR A 95 4.48 -5.20 -1.41
C THR A 95 3.23 -5.85 -2.00
N TYR A 96 2.04 -5.45 -1.54
CA TYR A 96 0.78 -5.99 -2.03
C TYR A 96 0.63 -5.72 -3.54
N VAL A 97 0.80 -4.46 -3.97
CA VAL A 97 0.70 -4.04 -5.38
C VAL A 97 1.72 -4.77 -6.26
N GLU A 98 2.97 -4.90 -5.81
CA GLU A 98 4.01 -5.58 -6.58
C GLU A 98 3.77 -7.09 -6.76
N ASN A 99 3.05 -7.72 -5.82
CA ASN A 99 2.75 -9.15 -5.84
C ASN A 99 1.35 -9.48 -6.40
N ASP A 100 0.45 -8.50 -6.50
CA ASP A 100 -0.87 -8.70 -7.09
C ASP A 100 -0.78 -8.83 -8.63
N PRO A 101 -1.40 -9.86 -9.24
CA PRO A 101 -1.29 -10.14 -10.67
C PRO A 101 -1.93 -9.09 -11.57
N LEU A 102 -2.86 -8.27 -11.05
CA LEU A 102 -3.51 -7.18 -11.76
C LEU A 102 -2.81 -5.86 -11.43
N LEU A 103 -2.70 -5.49 -10.16
CA LEU A 103 -2.18 -4.19 -9.75
C LEU A 103 -0.72 -3.98 -10.17
N SER A 104 0.11 -5.04 -10.22
CA SER A 104 1.48 -4.97 -10.71
C SER A 104 1.61 -4.59 -12.20
N LEU A 105 0.50 -4.63 -12.95
CA LEU A 105 0.44 -4.22 -14.35
C LEU A 105 0.26 -2.71 -14.52
N LEU A 106 -0.16 -1.98 -13.48
CA LEU A 106 -0.25 -0.52 -13.52
C LEU A 106 1.11 0.09 -13.89
N GLY A 107 1.09 1.06 -14.80
CA GLY A 107 2.31 1.69 -15.32
C GLY A 107 3.16 0.81 -16.25
N LYS A 108 2.75 -0.43 -16.56
CA LYS A 108 3.43 -1.29 -17.55
C LYS A 108 2.87 -1.05 -18.94
N ASP A 109 3.67 -1.33 -19.96
CA ASP A 109 3.23 -1.23 -21.34
C ASP A 109 2.29 -2.38 -21.74
N VAL A 110 1.52 -2.15 -22.80
CA VAL A 110 0.53 -3.09 -23.34
C VAL A 110 1.16 -4.44 -23.71
N ALA A 111 2.38 -4.45 -24.26
CA ALA A 111 3.03 -5.70 -24.65
C ALA A 111 3.45 -6.53 -23.43
N TYR A 112 3.90 -5.86 -22.36
CA TYR A 112 4.14 -6.50 -21.08
C TYR A 112 2.85 -7.09 -20.51
N ALA A 113 1.76 -6.32 -20.48
CA ALA A 113 0.47 -6.76 -19.96
C ALA A 113 -0.12 -7.93 -20.78
N GLU A 114 -0.04 -7.89 -22.10
CA GLU A 114 -0.46 -9.00 -22.97
C GLU A 114 0.34 -10.28 -22.69
N LYS A 115 1.65 -10.14 -22.46
CA LYS A 115 2.52 -11.28 -22.12
C LYS A 115 2.20 -11.85 -20.74
N ALA A 116 1.95 -10.98 -19.76
CA ALA A 116 1.65 -11.39 -18.38
C ALA A 116 0.29 -12.07 -18.26
N THR A 117 -0.72 -11.54 -18.95
CA THR A 117 -2.11 -12.05 -18.91
C THR A 117 -2.38 -13.16 -19.92
N GLY A 118 -1.57 -13.26 -20.99
CA GLY A 118 -1.83 -14.13 -22.13
C GLY A 118 -2.99 -13.66 -23.02
N GLN A 119 -3.55 -12.48 -22.76
CA GLN A 119 -4.66 -11.89 -23.50
C GLN A 119 -4.14 -10.85 -24.50
N LYS A 120 -4.91 -10.58 -25.55
CA LYS A 120 -4.63 -9.48 -26.48
C LYS A 120 -5.44 -8.26 -26.11
N ALA A 121 -4.80 -7.09 -26.23
CA ALA A 121 -5.49 -5.84 -26.00
C ALA A 121 -6.42 -5.54 -27.17
N GLU A 122 -7.66 -5.17 -26.87
CA GLU A 122 -8.68 -4.80 -27.85
C GLU A 122 -8.83 -3.28 -27.87
N GLU A 123 -9.03 -2.70 -29.05
CA GLU A 123 -9.37 -1.28 -29.16
C GLU A 123 -10.78 -1.04 -28.63
N ILE A 124 -10.91 -0.03 -27.79
CA ILE A 124 -12.19 0.43 -27.25
C ILE A 124 -12.38 1.90 -27.58
N ILE A 125 -13.63 2.28 -27.80
CA ILE A 125 -14.03 3.67 -27.99
C ILE A 125 -14.75 4.09 -26.70
N ILE A 126 -14.17 5.05 -26.00
CA ILE A 126 -14.78 5.63 -24.80
C ILE A 126 -15.46 6.93 -25.20
N PRO A 127 -16.80 7.00 -25.12
CA PRO A 127 -17.53 8.21 -25.44
C PRO A 127 -17.12 9.32 -24.51
N ASP A 128 -16.81 10.49 -25.07
CA ASP A 128 -16.60 11.68 -24.27
C ASP A 128 -17.94 12.13 -23.65
N VAL A 129 -17.98 12.21 -22.33
CA VAL A 129 -19.15 12.64 -21.57
C VAL A 129 -19.50 14.10 -21.87
N ASP A 130 -18.51 14.91 -22.25
CA ASP A 130 -18.66 16.31 -22.65
C ASP A 130 -18.88 16.50 -24.16
N GLY A 131 -18.85 15.40 -24.93
CA GLY A 131 -19.21 15.36 -26.35
C GLY A 131 -18.26 16.10 -27.31
N ILE A 132 -16.99 16.24 -26.96
CA ILE A 132 -15.97 16.91 -27.78
C ILE A 132 -15.34 15.92 -28.77
N GLU A 133 -14.74 14.82 -28.30
CA GLU A 133 -14.19 13.76 -29.16
C GLU A 133 -14.06 12.43 -28.40
N ASP A 134 -14.57 11.34 -28.98
CA ASP A 134 -14.41 10.00 -28.39
C ASP A 134 -12.93 9.61 -28.28
N ILE A 135 -12.56 9.02 -27.15
CA ILE A 135 -11.18 8.58 -26.91
C ILE A 135 -11.04 7.13 -27.37
N VAL A 136 -10.09 6.88 -28.26
CA VAL A 136 -9.70 5.52 -28.64
C VAL A 136 -8.63 5.03 -27.67
N GLY A 137 -9.00 4.05 -26.85
CA GLY A 137 -8.09 3.38 -25.92
C GLY A 137 -7.89 1.92 -26.29
N LYS A 138 -7.10 1.21 -25.48
CA LYS A 138 -7.09 -0.25 -25.49
C LYS A 138 -7.49 -0.81 -24.13
N GLU A 139 -8.01 -2.02 -24.14
CA GLU A 139 -8.40 -2.74 -22.93
C GLU A 139 -7.94 -4.20 -22.98
N ILE A 140 -7.55 -4.74 -21.82
CA ILE A 140 -7.44 -6.18 -21.60
C ILE A 140 -8.47 -6.60 -20.55
N ASN A 141 -9.31 -7.57 -20.89
CA ASN A 141 -10.20 -8.23 -19.95
C ASN A 141 -9.47 -9.44 -19.34
N TYR A 142 -9.17 -9.40 -18.05
CA TYR A 142 -8.45 -10.46 -17.34
C TYR A 142 -9.05 -10.73 -15.96
N ASN A 143 -9.39 -11.99 -15.68
CA ASN A 143 -10.03 -12.42 -14.43
C ASN A 143 -11.29 -11.62 -14.03
N GLY A 144 -12.02 -11.10 -15.02
CA GLY A 144 -13.22 -10.29 -14.79
C GLY A 144 -12.95 -8.82 -14.46
N ALA A 145 -11.68 -8.42 -14.33
CA ALA A 145 -11.27 -7.01 -14.29
C ALA A 145 -10.89 -6.51 -15.69
N ARG A 146 -10.92 -5.19 -15.87
CA ARG A 146 -10.57 -4.52 -17.13
C ARG A 146 -9.37 -3.61 -16.93
N ILE A 147 -8.30 -3.85 -17.67
CA ILE A 147 -7.08 -3.05 -17.62
C ILE A 147 -7.11 -2.07 -18.79
N SER A 148 -7.11 -0.77 -18.53
CA SER A 148 -7.25 0.27 -19.54
C SER A 148 -5.92 0.92 -19.89
N PHE A 149 -5.74 1.23 -21.18
CA PHE A 149 -4.58 1.88 -21.77
C PHE A 149 -5.08 3.10 -22.55
N MET A 150 -5.26 4.24 -21.86
CA MET A 150 -5.90 5.44 -22.41
C MET A 150 -4.89 6.46 -22.95
N ASP A 151 -3.84 6.73 -22.17
CA ASP A 151 -2.78 7.68 -22.53
C ASP A 151 -1.55 6.94 -23.07
N GLY A 152 -1.67 6.50 -24.32
CA GLY A 152 -0.62 5.74 -25.01
C GLY A 152 -0.74 4.23 -24.81
N ASN A 153 0.41 3.54 -24.73
CA ASN A 153 0.45 2.09 -24.61
C ASN A 153 0.73 1.65 -23.17
N THR A 154 0.44 2.46 -22.15
CA THR A 154 0.71 2.16 -20.73
C THR A 154 -0.60 1.93 -19.97
N ALA A 155 -0.63 0.95 -19.07
CA ALA A 155 -1.79 0.68 -18.24
C ALA A 155 -2.01 1.84 -17.27
N THR A 156 -3.11 2.56 -17.45
CA THR A 156 -3.46 3.77 -16.68
C THR A 156 -4.40 3.46 -15.51
N SER A 157 -5.25 2.45 -15.68
CA SER A 157 -6.25 2.10 -14.67
C SER A 157 -6.72 0.65 -14.78
N ILE A 158 -7.30 0.14 -13.70
CA ILE A 158 -7.93 -1.18 -13.64
C ILE A 158 -9.31 -1.03 -13.04
N PHE A 159 -10.32 -1.45 -13.79
CA PHE A 159 -11.72 -1.46 -13.36
C PHE A 159 -12.12 -2.84 -12.85
N TYR A 160 -12.68 -2.87 -11.64
CA TYR A 160 -13.19 -4.05 -10.97
C TYR A 160 -14.72 -3.99 -10.90
N PRO A 161 -15.46 -4.89 -11.58
CA PRO A 161 -16.91 -4.96 -11.44
C PRO A 161 -17.32 -5.63 -10.12
N ALA A 162 -18.60 -5.51 -9.78
CA ALA A 162 -19.23 -6.21 -8.66
C ALA A 162 -18.90 -7.71 -8.62
N GLY A 163 -18.66 -8.21 -7.42
CA GLY A 163 -18.31 -9.60 -7.11
C GLY A 163 -16.81 -9.90 -7.10
N GLN A 164 -15.96 -8.97 -7.55
CA GLN A 164 -14.50 -9.09 -7.46
C GLN A 164 -13.99 -8.76 -6.06
N GLU A 165 -12.74 -9.11 -5.79
CA GLU A 165 -12.02 -8.75 -4.56
C GLU A 165 -10.89 -7.77 -4.88
N LEU A 166 -10.69 -6.78 -4.03
CA LEU A 166 -9.65 -5.76 -4.14
C LEU A 166 -9.21 -5.38 -2.73
N LEU A 167 -7.90 -5.44 -2.43
CA LEU A 167 -7.35 -5.01 -1.14
C LEU A 167 -8.01 -5.71 0.08
N GLY A 168 -8.45 -6.96 -0.09
CA GLY A 168 -9.12 -7.73 0.97
C GLY A 168 -10.58 -7.33 1.22
N VAL A 169 -11.15 -6.41 0.44
CA VAL A 169 -12.60 -6.12 0.42
C VAL A 169 -13.26 -6.66 -0.83
N LYS A 170 -14.55 -6.94 -0.75
CA LYS A 170 -15.33 -7.39 -1.91
C LYS A 170 -16.05 -6.20 -2.56
N ILE A 171 -15.98 -6.10 -3.87
CA ILE A 171 -16.83 -5.19 -4.62
C ILE A 171 -18.27 -5.72 -4.52
N GLY A 172 -19.10 -5.01 -3.77
CA GLY A 172 -20.39 -5.49 -3.28
C GLY A 172 -20.56 -5.29 -1.78
N ASP A 173 -19.48 -5.03 -1.05
CA ASP A 173 -19.53 -4.57 0.34
C ASP A 173 -20.00 -3.11 0.39
N THR A 174 -20.59 -2.72 1.51
CA THR A 174 -20.98 -1.34 1.81
C THR A 174 -19.75 -0.50 2.15
N PHE A 175 -19.90 0.82 2.08
CA PHE A 175 -18.86 1.76 2.50
C PHE A 175 -18.41 1.57 3.95
N GLU A 176 -19.31 1.23 4.87
CA GLU A 176 -18.96 0.95 6.28
C GLU A 176 -18.09 -0.31 6.40
N GLU A 177 -18.46 -1.39 5.70
CA GLU A 177 -17.68 -2.64 5.68
C GLU A 177 -16.28 -2.45 5.06
N ILE A 178 -16.17 -1.61 4.02
CA ILE A 178 -14.87 -1.27 3.42
C ILE A 178 -14.01 -0.45 4.39
N ILE A 179 -14.59 0.52 5.10
CA ILE A 179 -13.89 1.32 6.12
C ILE A 179 -13.34 0.43 7.24
N ASP A 180 -14.11 -0.58 7.67
CA ASP A 180 -13.69 -1.51 8.73
C ASP A 180 -12.42 -2.31 8.35
N VAL A 181 -12.16 -2.50 7.05
CA VAL A 181 -11.00 -3.24 6.54
C VAL A 181 -9.86 -2.29 6.14
N LEU A 182 -10.16 -1.24 5.37
CA LEU A 182 -9.16 -0.37 4.75
C LEU A 182 -8.81 0.86 5.61
N GLY A 183 -9.65 1.21 6.58
CA GLY A 183 -9.53 2.43 7.38
C GLY A 183 -10.32 3.60 6.80
N ILE A 184 -10.00 4.81 7.25
CA ILE A 184 -10.75 6.01 6.88
C ILE A 184 -10.32 6.47 5.46
N PRO A 185 -11.27 6.69 4.53
CA PRO A 185 -10.96 7.19 3.20
C PRO A 185 -10.53 8.66 3.22
N LEU A 186 -9.86 9.11 2.17
CA LEU A 186 -9.53 10.52 1.99
C LEU A 186 -10.80 11.35 1.75
N THR A 187 -11.71 10.84 0.91
CA THR A 187 -13.03 11.45 0.68
C THR A 187 -14.13 10.39 0.54
N SER A 188 -15.35 10.77 0.92
CA SER A 188 -16.57 10.00 0.65
C SER A 188 -17.73 10.96 0.45
N GLY A 189 -18.50 10.78 -0.62
CA GLY A 189 -19.60 11.68 -0.96
C GLY A 189 -20.26 11.37 -2.29
N PRO A 190 -21.25 12.18 -2.71
CA PRO A 190 -21.83 12.08 -4.05
C PRO A 190 -20.77 12.41 -5.11
N ASP A 191 -20.85 11.70 -6.23
CA ASP A 191 -20.04 11.97 -7.41
C ASP A 191 -20.39 13.35 -7.98
N PRO A 192 -19.40 14.19 -8.34
CA PRO A 192 -19.66 15.54 -8.81
C PRO A 192 -20.27 15.62 -10.22
N TYR A 193 -20.23 14.53 -10.99
CA TYR A 193 -20.71 14.45 -12.37
C TYR A 193 -21.98 13.62 -12.52
N PHE A 194 -22.24 12.68 -11.60
CA PHE A 194 -23.38 11.78 -11.66
C PHE A 194 -24.22 11.83 -10.38
N ASP A 195 -25.39 12.47 -10.45
CA ASP A 195 -26.29 12.73 -9.31
C ASP A 195 -26.71 11.47 -8.52
N ASP A 196 -26.71 10.30 -9.15
CA ASP A 196 -27.12 9.01 -8.58
C ASP A 196 -25.94 8.07 -8.27
N VAL A 197 -24.72 8.63 -8.14
CA VAL A 197 -23.51 7.88 -7.83
C VAL A 197 -22.87 8.44 -6.58
N TRP A 198 -22.41 7.56 -5.70
CA TRP A 198 -21.61 7.87 -4.53
C TRP A 198 -20.23 7.26 -4.68
N THR A 199 -19.22 8.01 -4.28
CA THR A 199 -17.82 7.60 -4.34
C THR A 199 -17.17 7.58 -2.96
N MET A 200 -16.22 6.66 -2.82
CA MET A 200 -15.28 6.60 -1.69
C MET A 200 -13.88 6.45 -2.25
N TYR A 201 -13.00 7.39 -1.91
CA TYR A 201 -11.66 7.48 -2.49
C TYR A 201 -10.58 7.30 -1.43
N TYR A 202 -9.60 6.47 -1.75
CA TYR A 202 -8.38 6.23 -0.98
C TYR A 202 -7.16 6.61 -1.82
N ASP A 203 -6.24 7.36 -1.20
CA ASP A 203 -4.86 7.52 -1.67
C ASP A 203 -3.98 6.63 -0.79
N PHE A 204 -3.47 5.55 -1.36
CA PHE A 204 -2.57 4.64 -0.66
C PHE A 204 -1.12 5.08 -0.85
N PHE A 205 -0.75 6.15 -0.12
CA PHE A 205 0.62 6.66 -0.02
C PHE A 205 1.25 7.06 -1.36
N GLY A 206 0.45 7.52 -2.32
CA GLY A 206 0.91 7.84 -3.68
C GLY A 206 1.42 6.63 -4.46
N ILE A 207 1.03 5.41 -4.08
CA ILE A 207 1.34 4.17 -4.81
C ILE A 207 0.20 3.85 -5.78
N ILE A 208 -1.02 3.82 -5.25
CA ILE A 208 -2.25 3.65 -6.00
C ILE A 208 -3.36 4.51 -5.41
N ASP A 209 -4.25 4.91 -6.29
CA ASP A 209 -5.52 5.54 -5.95
C ASP A 209 -6.65 4.54 -6.18
N VAL A 210 -7.57 4.42 -5.24
CA VAL A 210 -8.73 3.54 -5.35
C VAL A 210 -10.01 4.33 -5.15
N GLU A 211 -10.91 4.23 -6.11
CA GLU A 211 -12.24 4.82 -6.04
C GLU A 211 -13.29 3.72 -6.11
N PHE A 212 -14.10 3.58 -5.05
CA PHE A 212 -15.25 2.70 -5.00
C PHE A 212 -16.52 3.47 -5.36
N TYR A 213 -17.40 2.86 -6.15
CA TYR A 213 -18.65 3.46 -6.61
C TYR A 213 -19.85 2.68 -6.07
N ALA A 214 -20.84 3.39 -5.52
CA ALA A 214 -22.12 2.87 -5.05
C ALA A 214 -23.27 3.73 -5.60
N GLN A 215 -24.51 3.22 -5.54
CA GLN A 215 -25.70 3.97 -5.96
C GLN A 215 -26.17 4.98 -4.90
N ASP A 216 -25.83 4.74 -3.63
CA ASP A 216 -26.12 5.63 -2.52
C ASP A 216 -25.10 5.43 -1.39
N GLN A 217 -25.14 6.31 -0.38
CA GLN A 217 -24.18 6.33 0.74
C GLN A 217 -24.11 5.02 1.54
N HIS A 218 -25.22 4.28 1.63
CA HIS A 218 -25.33 3.05 2.41
C HIS A 218 -25.47 1.81 1.52
N GLY A 219 -25.43 2.01 0.21
CA GLY A 219 -25.58 0.96 -0.78
C GLY A 219 -24.31 0.14 -0.93
N ASN A 220 -24.49 -1.06 -1.45
CA ASN A 220 -23.40 -1.93 -1.84
C ASN A 220 -22.63 -1.30 -3.00
N THR A 221 -21.31 -1.43 -2.96
CA THR A 221 -20.46 -1.01 -4.09
C THR A 221 -20.77 -1.84 -5.32
N VAL A 222 -20.84 -1.17 -6.48
CA VAL A 222 -21.13 -1.80 -7.78
C VAL A 222 -19.87 -1.96 -8.64
N SER A 223 -18.84 -1.16 -8.34
CA SER A 223 -17.54 -1.21 -9.00
C SER A 223 -16.47 -0.50 -8.19
N ALA A 224 -15.22 -0.77 -8.52
CA ALA A 224 -14.08 0.05 -8.13
C ALA A 224 -13.17 0.35 -9.32
N LEU A 225 -12.45 1.46 -9.26
CA LEU A 225 -11.43 1.86 -10.21
C LEU A 225 -10.12 2.10 -9.47
N VAL A 226 -9.06 1.45 -9.93
CA VAL A 226 -7.70 1.65 -9.41
C VAL A 226 -6.87 2.39 -10.44
N LYS A 227 -6.10 3.39 -10.01
CA LYS A 227 -5.16 4.14 -10.84
C LYS A 227 -3.77 4.12 -10.21
N ALA A 228 -2.73 4.21 -11.03
CA ALA A 228 -1.42 4.59 -10.52
C ALA A 228 -1.44 6.07 -10.15
N SER A 229 -0.93 6.41 -8.96
CA SER A 229 -0.77 7.80 -8.51
C SER A 229 0.46 8.47 -9.13
#